data_AF-A0A5R8PAV2-F1
#
_entry.id   AF-A0A5R8PAV2-F1
#
_cell.length_a   1.000
_cell.length_b   1.000
_cell.length_c   1.000
_cell.angle_alpha   90.00
_cell.angle_beta   90.00
_cell.angle_gamma   90.00
#
_symmetry.space_group_name_H-M   'P 1'
#
loop_
_entity.id
_entity.type
_entity.pdbx_description
1 polymer ?
#
loop_
_entity_poly.entity_id
_entity_poly.type
_entity_poly.pdbx_seq_one_letter_code
_entity_poly.pdbx_strand_id
1 'polypeptide(L)'
;MSDTATNPDDLQVVPAEVTDAGTFVQLTADELINGLNSLDRDITALLDTWKGNAADDYAAGWEETRQGVSTVLDALTKIAELLGINSRTFAAQDTNNAEGFGSLSIQI
;
A
#
# COMPACT_ATOMS: atom_id res chain seq x y z
N MET A 1 -5.44 -37.92 22.01
CA MET A 1 -5.85 -37.19 20.80
C MET A 1 -6.03 -35.76 21.24
N SER A 2 -5.03 -34.92 20.96
CA SER A 2 -5.02 -33.53 21.40
C SER A 2 -5.89 -32.70 20.47
N ASP A 3 -6.95 -32.15 21.02
CA ASP A 3 -7.83 -31.20 20.36
C ASP A 3 -7.04 -29.92 20.10
N THR A 4 -6.81 -29.60 18.83
CA THR A 4 -6.18 -28.35 18.43
C THR A 4 -7.26 -27.30 18.50
N ALA A 5 -7.48 -26.76 19.70
CA ALA A 5 -8.29 -25.57 19.88
C ALA A 5 -7.63 -24.44 19.08
N THR A 6 -8.17 -24.17 17.90
CA THR A 6 -7.84 -22.99 17.10
C THR A 6 -8.11 -21.78 17.98
N ASN A 7 -7.06 -21.07 18.39
CA ASN A 7 -7.18 -19.89 19.21
C ASN A 7 -7.90 -18.81 18.36
N PRO A 8 -9.04 -18.25 18.79
CA PRO A 8 -9.77 -17.24 18.01
C PRO A 8 -8.93 -16.02 17.62
N ASP A 9 -7.84 -15.75 18.36
CA ASP A 9 -6.85 -14.72 18.00
C ASP A 9 -6.17 -15.01 16.65
N ASP A 10 -5.92 -16.27 16.29
CA ASP A 10 -5.18 -16.65 15.07
C ASP A 10 -5.97 -16.37 13.78
N LEU A 11 -7.30 -16.24 13.90
CA LEU A 11 -8.21 -15.88 12.78
C LEU A 11 -8.46 -14.36 12.71
N GLN A 12 -8.29 -13.63 13.82
CA GLN A 12 -8.43 -12.16 13.87
C GLN A 12 -7.16 -11.40 13.46
N VAL A 13 -6.02 -12.07 13.42
CA VAL A 13 -4.72 -11.44 13.10
C VAL A 13 -4.62 -11.08 11.61
N VAL A 14 -5.17 -11.90 10.71
CA VAL A 14 -5.06 -11.69 9.24
C VAL A 14 -5.71 -10.38 8.75
N PRO A 15 -6.91 -9.98 9.20
CA PRO A 15 -7.50 -8.70 8.80
C PRO A 15 -6.76 -7.46 9.32
N ALA A 16 -6.18 -7.54 10.53
CA ALA A 16 -5.41 -6.45 11.13
C ALA A 16 -4.11 -6.23 10.35
N GLU A 17 -3.38 -7.29 10.05
CA GLU A 17 -2.13 -7.24 9.28
C GLU A 17 -2.34 -6.70 7.85
N VAL A 18 -3.44 -7.06 7.20
CA VAL A 18 -3.80 -6.54 5.86
C VAL A 18 -4.13 -5.04 5.90
N THR A 19 -4.75 -4.57 6.99
CA THR A 19 -5.08 -3.16 7.21
C THR A 19 -3.82 -2.33 7.50
N ASP A 20 -2.91 -2.88 8.29
CA ASP A 20 -1.61 -2.27 8.59
C ASP A 20 -0.73 -2.18 7.33
N ALA A 21 -0.71 -3.24 6.51
CA ALA A 21 -0.02 -3.25 5.23
C ALA A 21 -0.58 -2.19 4.26
N GLY A 22 -1.91 -2.03 4.21
CA GLY A 22 -2.55 -1.00 3.38
C GLY A 22 -2.14 0.42 3.80
N THR A 23 -2.11 0.67 5.11
CA THR A 23 -1.67 1.95 5.70
C THR A 23 -0.19 2.22 5.40
N PHE A 24 0.67 1.21 5.55
CA PHE A 24 2.09 1.32 5.25
C PHE A 24 2.35 1.68 3.77
N VAL A 25 1.64 1.02 2.85
CA VAL A 25 1.75 1.28 1.41
C VAL A 25 1.32 2.71 1.07
N GLN A 26 0.24 3.20 1.70
CA GLN A 26 -0.21 4.58 1.53
C GLN A 26 0.83 5.59 2.04
N LEU A 27 1.36 5.41 3.24
CA LEU A 27 2.40 6.28 3.81
C LEU A 27 3.65 6.31 2.92
N THR A 28 4.07 5.14 2.41
CA THR A 28 5.22 5.03 1.50
C THR A 28 4.98 5.81 0.19
N ALA A 29 3.76 5.74 -0.36
CA ALA A 29 3.39 6.50 -1.56
C ALA A 29 3.42 8.02 -1.30
N ASP A 30 2.89 8.47 -0.17
CA ASP A 30 2.89 9.87 0.22
C ASP A 30 4.32 10.41 0.43
N GLU A 31 5.18 9.64 1.11
CA GLU A 31 6.60 9.97 1.28
C GLU A 31 7.33 10.07 -0.08
N LEU A 32 7.07 9.14 -1.00
CA LEU A 32 7.65 9.14 -2.33
C LEU A 32 7.22 10.37 -3.15
N ILE A 33 5.93 10.74 -3.12
CA ILE A 33 5.41 11.94 -3.80
C ILE A 33 6.07 13.20 -3.22
N ASN A 34 6.14 13.30 -1.90
CA ASN A 34 6.75 14.45 -1.22
C ASN A 34 8.24 14.58 -1.54
N GLY A 35 8.97 13.46 -1.52
CA GLY A 35 10.38 13.40 -1.89
C GLY A 35 10.61 13.81 -3.34
N LEU A 36 9.80 13.29 -4.28
CA LEU A 36 9.88 13.63 -5.70
C LEU A 36 9.65 15.13 -5.92
N ASN A 37 8.63 15.71 -5.29
CA ASN A 37 8.34 17.14 -5.40
C ASN A 37 9.46 18.01 -4.81
N SER A 38 10.16 17.54 -3.77
CA SER A 38 11.32 18.24 -3.23
C SER A 38 12.50 18.22 -4.19
N LEU A 39 12.82 17.03 -4.71
CA LEU A 39 13.90 16.87 -5.68
C LEU A 39 13.64 17.68 -6.95
N ASP A 40 12.39 17.75 -7.42
CA ASP A 40 12.06 18.53 -8.62
C ASP A 40 12.36 20.03 -8.44
N ARG A 41 12.06 20.58 -7.26
CA ARG A 41 12.41 21.97 -6.92
C ARG A 41 13.93 22.17 -6.85
N ASP A 42 14.64 21.26 -6.17
CA ASP A 42 16.09 21.36 -5.99
C ASP A 42 16.83 21.23 -7.32
N ILE A 43 16.40 20.30 -8.18
CA ILE A 43 16.97 20.06 -9.51
C ILE A 43 16.64 21.22 -10.45
N THR A 44 15.43 21.78 -10.40
CA THR A 44 15.07 22.97 -11.17
C THR A 44 15.97 24.15 -10.79
N ALA A 45 16.19 24.39 -9.50
CA ALA A 45 17.09 25.44 -9.03
C ALA A 45 18.55 25.20 -9.44
N LEU A 46 19.02 23.95 -9.38
CA LEU A 46 20.35 23.57 -9.84
C LEU A 46 20.53 23.86 -11.33
N LEU A 47 19.61 23.38 -12.16
CA LEU A 47 19.65 23.52 -13.62
C LEU A 47 19.43 24.96 -14.09
N ASP A 48 18.90 25.85 -13.24
CA ASP A 48 18.83 27.28 -13.56
C ASP A 48 20.23 27.92 -13.61
N THR A 49 21.16 27.46 -12.77
CA THR A 49 22.53 28.01 -12.67
C THR A 49 23.58 27.17 -13.40
N TRP A 50 23.40 25.85 -13.45
CA TRP A 50 24.31 24.94 -14.10
C TRP A 50 23.88 24.69 -15.55
N LYS A 51 24.75 25.06 -16.51
CA LYS A 51 24.47 24.96 -17.95
C LYS A 51 25.55 24.16 -18.68
N GLY A 52 25.20 23.67 -19.86
CA GLY A 52 26.06 22.91 -20.76
C GLY A 52 25.65 21.44 -20.86
N ASN A 53 26.30 20.68 -21.74
CA ASN A 53 25.87 19.32 -22.11
C ASN A 53 25.65 18.38 -20.91
N ALA A 54 26.49 18.46 -19.88
CA ALA A 54 26.32 17.63 -18.68
C ALA A 54 25.06 17.98 -17.88
N ALA A 55 24.63 19.24 -17.89
CA ALA A 55 23.37 19.67 -17.28
C ALA A 55 22.17 19.19 -18.11
N ASP A 56 22.29 19.19 -19.44
CA ASP A 56 21.25 18.68 -20.35
C ASP A 56 21.07 17.16 -20.18
N ASP A 57 22.17 16.40 -20.13
CA ASP A 57 22.15 14.95 -19.87
C ASP A 57 21.55 14.63 -18.49
N TYR A 58 21.89 15.44 -17.47
CA TYR A 58 21.31 15.29 -16.14
C TYR A 58 19.80 15.59 -16.13
N ALA A 59 19.36 16.63 -16.84
CA ALA A 59 17.95 16.97 -16.96
C ALA A 59 17.14 15.85 -17.65
N ALA A 60 17.71 15.23 -18.69
CA ALA A 60 17.11 14.08 -19.35
C ALA A 60 16.99 12.88 -18.40
N GLY A 61 18.06 12.56 -17.66
CA GLY A 61 18.02 11.49 -16.65
C GLY A 61 17.02 11.76 -15.51
N TRP A 62 16.84 13.02 -15.13
CA TRP A 62 15.81 13.41 -14.16
C TRP A 62 14.39 13.18 -14.69
N GLU A 63 14.12 13.54 -15.94
CA GLU A 63 12.83 13.27 -16.58
C GLU A 63 12.53 11.76 -16.63
N GLU A 64 13.51 10.93 -17.03
CA GLU A 64 13.37 9.47 -17.00
C GLU A 64 13.07 8.94 -15.59
N THR A 65 13.74 9.51 -14.58
CA THR A 65 13.49 9.17 -13.16
C THR A 65 12.06 9.52 -12.75
N ARG A 66 11.55 10.70 -13.12
CA ARG A 66 10.16 11.10 -12.84
C ARG A 66 9.15 10.14 -13.46
N GLN A 67 9.39 9.69 -14.68
CA GLN A 67 8.54 8.69 -15.34
C GLN A 67 8.61 7.33 -14.62
N GLY A 68 9.80 6.91 -14.20
CA GLY A 68 9.98 5.69 -13.40
C GLY A 68 9.22 5.73 -12.06
N VAL A 69 9.23 6.87 -11.37
CA VAL A 69 8.48 7.06 -10.12
C VAL A 69 6.97 6.91 -10.33
N SER A 70 6.42 7.37 -11.46
CA SER A 70 5.01 7.13 -11.79
C SER A 70 4.67 5.64 -11.81
N THR A 71 5.58 4.79 -12.30
CA THR A 71 5.37 3.33 -12.33
C THR A 71 5.34 2.74 -10.92
N VAL A 72 6.19 3.24 -10.02
CA VAL A 72 6.21 2.82 -8.61
C VAL A 72 4.93 3.25 -7.89
N LEU A 73 4.48 4.49 -8.10
CA LEU A 73 3.23 4.99 -7.51
C LEU A 73 2.00 4.22 -7.99
N ASP A 74 1.95 3.86 -9.27
CA ASP A 74 0.89 3.00 -9.81
C ASP A 74 0.90 1.61 -9.16
N ALA A 75 2.09 1.04 -8.93
CA ALA A 75 2.22 -0.25 -8.25
C ALA A 75 1.77 -0.17 -6.79
N LEU A 76 2.18 0.88 -6.06
CA LEU A 76 1.75 1.11 -4.67
C LEU A 76 0.23 1.28 -4.59
N THR A 77 -0.38 2.04 -5.52
CA THR A 77 -1.83 2.21 -5.59
C THR A 77 -2.55 0.88 -5.78
N LYS A 78 -2.09 0.03 -6.71
CA LYS A 78 -2.66 -1.31 -6.94
C LYS A 78 -2.55 -2.21 -5.70
N ILE A 79 -1.42 -2.14 -4.99
CA ILE A 79 -1.24 -2.91 -3.75
C ILE A 79 -2.24 -2.42 -2.68
N ALA A 80 -2.39 -1.11 -2.49
CA ALA A 80 -3.34 -0.55 -1.54
C ALA A 80 -4.80 -0.95 -1.88
N GLU A 81 -5.18 -0.94 -3.16
CA GLU A 81 -6.50 -1.39 -3.61
C GLU A 81 -6.75 -2.86 -3.29
N LEU A 82 -5.80 -3.75 -3.60
CA LEU A 82 -5.90 -5.18 -3.35
C LEU A 82 -6.03 -5.49 -1.85
N LEU A 83 -5.22 -4.83 -1.02
CA LEU A 83 -5.29 -4.97 0.43
C LEU A 83 -6.65 -4.48 0.98
N GLY A 84 -7.15 -3.35 0.48
CA GLY A 84 -8.46 -2.82 0.86
C GLY A 84 -9.65 -3.71 0.44
N ILE A 85 -9.58 -4.36 -0.72
CA ILE A 85 -10.60 -5.32 -1.18
C ILE A 85 -10.59 -6.60 -0.34
N ASN A 86 -9.39 -7.13 -0.05
CA ASN A 86 -9.25 -8.34 0.76
C ASN A 86 -9.78 -8.13 2.18
N SER A 87 -9.44 -7.02 2.83
CA SER A 87 -9.94 -6.68 4.18
C SER A 87 -11.48 -6.63 4.24
N ARG A 88 -12.14 -5.97 3.28
CA ARG A 88 -13.61 -5.93 3.20
C ARG A 88 -14.24 -7.31 2.97
N THR A 89 -13.63 -8.13 2.11
CA THR A 89 -14.14 -9.47 1.78
C THR A 89 -14.04 -10.40 2.99
N PHE A 90 -12.93 -10.35 3.74
CA PHE A 90 -12.77 -11.11 4.98
C PHE A 90 -13.79 -10.69 6.05
N ALA A 91 -13.99 -9.39 6.28
CA ALA A 91 -14.96 -8.90 7.26
C ALA A 91 -16.42 -9.33 6.92
N ALA A 92 -16.78 -9.31 5.64
CA ALA A 92 -18.09 -9.79 5.18
C ALA A 92 -18.26 -11.30 5.36
N GLN A 93 -17.22 -12.09 5.05
CA GLN A 93 -17.22 -13.55 5.26
C GLN A 93 -17.33 -13.89 6.75
N ASP A 94 -16.61 -13.18 7.62
CA ASP A 94 -16.66 -13.37 9.07
C ASP A 94 -18.05 -13.07 9.64
N THR A 95 -18.65 -11.95 9.25
CA THR A 95 -20.02 -11.59 9.66
C THR A 95 -21.02 -12.67 9.24
N ASN A 96 -20.97 -13.11 7.98
CA ASN A 96 -21.86 -14.16 7.47
C ASN A 96 -21.67 -15.50 8.21
N ASN A 97 -20.42 -15.86 8.53
CA ASN A 97 -20.12 -17.07 9.28
C ASN A 97 -20.65 -16.97 10.72
N ALA A 98 -20.44 -15.83 11.39
CA ALA A 98 -20.92 -15.58 12.75
C ALA A 98 -22.45 -15.65 12.84
N GLU A 99 -23.18 -15.09 11.87
CA GLU A 99 -24.63 -15.21 11.77
C GLU A 99 -25.09 -16.66 11.56
N GLY A 100 -24.38 -17.41 10.69
CA GLY A 100 -24.65 -18.82 10.44
C GLY A 100 -24.45 -19.70 11.69
N PHE A 101 -23.35 -19.52 12.42
CA PHE A 101 -23.10 -20.24 13.66
C PHE A 101 -24.05 -19.83 14.79
N GLY A 102 -24.35 -18.53 14.92
CA GLY A 102 -25.33 -18.01 15.87
C GLY A 102 -26.72 -18.62 15.64
N SER A 103 -27.15 -18.75 14.38
CA SER A 103 -28.40 -19.40 14.00
C SER A 103 -28.44 -20.88 14.35
N LEU A 104 -27.35 -21.62 14.14
CA LEU A 104 -27.27 -23.06 14.43
C LEU A 104 -27.26 -23.33 15.95
N SER A 105 -26.67 -22.43 16.74
CA SER A 105 -26.62 -22.56 18.21
C SER A 105 -27.94 -22.27 18.93
N ILE A 106 -28.93 -21.68 18.25
CA ILE A 106 -30.28 -21.40 18.78
C ILE A 106 -31.30 -22.49 18.42
N GLN A 107 -30.96 -23.42 17.53
CA GLN A 107 -31.84 -24.50 17.08
C GLN A 107 -31.63 -25.86 17.75
N ILE A 108 -30.82 -25.93 18.82
CA ILE A 108 -30.66 -27.11 19.69
C ILE A 108 -31.08 -26.71 21.11
#